data_AF-A0A955S3N1-F1
#
_entry.id   AF-A0A955S3N1-F1
#
_cell.length_a   1.000
_cell.length_b   1.000
_cell.length_c   1.000
_cell.angle_alpha   90.00
_cell.angle_beta   90.00
_cell.angle_gamma   90.00
#
_symmetry.space_group_name_H-M   'P 1'
#
loop_
_entity.id
_entity.type
_entity.pdbx_description
1 polymer ?
#
loop_
_entity_poly.entity_id
_entity_poly.type
_entity_poly.pdbx_seq_one_letter_code
_entity_poly.pdbx_strand_id
1 'polypeptide(L)' 'AVQRSAGIIAVGPVLQGLNHPVNDLSRGCTIPDIINTVAITAVQAQVRKASA' A
#
# COMPACT_ATOMS: atom_id res chain seq x y z
N ALA A 1 1.30 -13.10 -10.51
CA ALA A 1 1.79 -14.48 -10.70
C ALA A 1 2.57 -14.96 -9.47
N VAL A 2 3.60 -14.23 -9.05
CA VAL A 2 4.50 -14.60 -7.94
C VAL A 2 3.78 -14.88 -6.60
N GLN A 3 2.89 -14.00 -6.12
CA GLN A 3 2.11 -14.25 -4.88
C GLN A 3 1.36 -15.59 -4.90
N ARG A 4 0.76 -15.94 -6.05
CA ARG A 4 0.01 -17.19 -6.20
C ARG A 4 0.91 -18.41 -6.38
N SER A 5 2.06 -18.26 -7.02
CA SER A 5 2.97 -19.36 -7.32
C SER A 5 3.97 -19.68 -6.20
N ALA A 6 4.27 -18.72 -5.32
CA ALA A 6 5.28 -18.87 -4.27
C ALA A 6 4.70 -18.91 -2.85
N GLY A 7 3.37 -18.80 -2.68
CA GLY A 7 2.73 -18.80 -1.36
C GLY A 7 3.14 -17.62 -0.47
N ILE A 8 3.74 -16.57 -1.05
CA ILE A 8 4.16 -15.36 -0.35
C ILE A 8 3.10 -14.27 -0.45
N ILE A 9 3.04 -13.39 0.54
CA ILE A 9 2.18 -12.20 0.49
C ILE A 9 2.90 -11.13 -0.33
N ALA A 10 2.26 -10.62 -1.39
CA ALA A 10 2.73 -9.43 -2.07
C ALA A 10 1.88 -8.24 -1.61
N VAL A 11 2.53 -7.18 -1.15
CA VAL A 11 1.86 -5.95 -0.71
C VAL A 11 2.18 -4.84 -1.70
N GLY A 12 1.16 -4.26 -2.33
CA GLY A 12 1.29 -3.16 -3.28
C GLY A 12 0.34 -3.26 -4.48
N PRO A 13 0.46 -2.36 -5.46
CA PRO A 13 1.51 -1.33 -5.60
C PRO A 13 1.47 -0.24 -4.51
N VAL A 14 2.64 0.26 -4.11
CA VAL A 14 2.76 1.42 -3.19
C VAL A 14 3.21 2.62 -4.00
N LEU A 15 2.38 3.66 -4.07
CA LEU A 15 2.69 4.88 -4.80
C LEU A 15 3.61 5.79 -3.98
N GLN A 16 4.55 6.45 -4.66
CA GLN A 16 5.55 7.32 -4.06
C GLN A 16 5.65 8.63 -4.86
N GLY A 17 6.15 9.69 -4.21
CA GLY A 17 6.38 10.99 -4.87
C GLY A 17 5.16 11.91 -5.00
N LEU A 18 4.00 11.53 -4.46
CA LEU A 18 2.80 12.35 -4.48
C LEU A 18 2.78 13.41 -3.36
N ASN A 19 2.02 14.48 -3.56
CA ASN A 19 1.84 15.53 -2.56
C ASN A 19 1.05 15.06 -1.32
N HIS A 20 0.15 14.11 -1.50
CA HIS A 20 -0.54 13.44 -0.40
C HIS A 20 -0.47 11.94 -0.65
N PRO A 21 -0.42 11.11 0.41
CA PRO A 21 -0.39 9.67 0.24
C PRO A 21 -1.71 9.20 -0.32
N VAL A 22 -1.63 8.59 -1.50
CA VAL A 22 -2.75 7.97 -2.19
C VAL A 22 -2.21 6.64 -2.70
N ASN A 23 -2.93 5.55 -2.44
CA ASN A 23 -2.62 4.25 -2.99
C ASN A 23 -3.88 3.69 -3.65
N ASP A 24 -3.71 3.06 -4.80
CA ASP A 24 -4.79 2.39 -5.51
C ASP A 24 -4.87 0.92 -5.07
N LEU A 25 -6.08 0.39 -5.06
CA LEU A 25 -6.31 -1.03 -4.81
C LEU A 25 -6.38 -1.78 -6.13
N SER A 26 -5.70 -2.93 -6.19
CA SER A 26 -5.87 -3.83 -7.32
C SER A 26 -7.32 -4.33 -7.40
N ARG A 27 -7.85 -4.49 -8.61
CA ARG A 27 -9.15 -5.14 -8.82
C ARG A 27 -9.14 -6.54 -8.24
N GLY A 28 -10.17 -6.87 -7.45
CA GLY A 28 -10.27 -8.16 -6.75
C GLY A 28 -9.39 -8.27 -5.50
N CYS A 29 -9.00 -7.15 -4.89
CA CYS A 29 -8.29 -7.13 -3.62
C CYS A 29 -9.11 -7.81 -2.51
N THR A 30 -8.41 -8.47 -1.60
CA THR A 30 -8.99 -9.09 -0.41
C THR A 30 -9.11 -8.07 0.73
N ILE A 31 -9.86 -8.40 1.79
CA ILE A 31 -9.93 -7.55 3.00
C ILE A 31 -8.53 -7.30 3.59
N PRO A 32 -7.64 -8.31 3.74
CA PRO A 32 -6.24 -8.07 4.14
C PRO A 32 -5.50 -7.05 3.28
N ASP A 33 -5.69 -7.06 1.96
CA ASP A 33 -5.03 -6.10 1.05
C ASP A 33 -5.50 -4.66 1.33
N ILE A 34 -6.79 -4.48 1.62
CA ILE A 34 -7.35 -3.17 1.99
C ILE A 34 -6.74 -2.68 3.29
N ILE A 35 -6.70 -3.52 4.32
CA ILE A 35 -6.13 -3.18 5.63
C ILE A 35 -4.66 -2.79 5.50
N ASN A 36 -3.88 -3.59 4.77
CA ASN A 36 -2.47 -3.31 4.53
C ASN A 36 -2.27 -1.99 3.77
N THR A 37 -3.08 -1.73 2.75
CA THR A 37 -3.01 -0.49 1.96
C THR A 37 -3.33 0.74 2.80
N VAL A 38 -4.35 0.66 3.66
CA VAL A 38 -4.70 1.76 4.58
C VAL A 38 -3.59 1.99 5.60
N ALA A 39 -3.06 0.94 6.21
CA ALA A 39 -1.96 1.04 7.17
C ALA A 39 -0.71 1.70 6.55
N ILE A 40 -0.34 1.29 5.33
CA ILE A 40 0.77 1.89 4.59
C ILE A 40 0.49 3.37 4.30
N THR A 41 -0.71 3.70 3.81
CA THR A 41 -1.10 5.09 3.50
C THR A 41 -1.02 5.98 4.74
N ALA A 42 -1.44 5.49 5.90
CA ALA A 42 -1.36 6.21 7.17
C ALA A 42 0.10 6.48 7.59
N VAL A 43 1.00 5.50 7.44
CA VAL A 43 2.43 5.69 7.71
C VAL A 43 3.05 6.69 6.72
N GLN A 44 2.73 6.59 5.43
CA GLN A 44 3.21 7.56 4.43
C GLN A 44 2.77 9.00 4.76
N ALA A 45 1.55 9.18 5.30
CA ALA A 45 1.06 10.48 5.77
C ALA A 45 1.91 11.06 6.91
N GLN A 46 2.35 10.19 7.83
CA GLN A 46 3.15 10.57 8.99
C GLN A 46 4.58 10.93 8.59
N VAL A 47 5.21 10.17 7.68
CA VAL A 47 6.58 10.44 7.20
C VAL A 47 6.67 11.84 6.60
N ARG A 48 5.66 12.27 5.84
CA ARG A 48 5.64 13.62 5.24
C ARG A 48 5.56 14.75 6.28
N LYS A 49 4.90 14.50 7.42
CA LYS A 49 4.79 15.48 8.51
C LYS A 49 6.11 15.69 9.27
N ALA A 50 7.04 14.72 9.20
CA ALA A 50 8.34 14.84 9.86
C ALA A 50 9.38 15.59 9.01
N SER A 51 9.11 15.83 7.73
CA SER A 51 10.03 16.50 6.79
C SER A 51 9.62 17.94 6.43
N ALA A 52 8.56 18.45 7.05
CA ALA A 52 8.07 19.82 6.93
C ALA A 52 8.13 20.50 8.31
#